data_AF-A0A955U348-F1
#
_entry.id   AF-A0A955U348-F1
#
_cell.length_a   1.000
_cell.length_b   1.000
_cell.length_c   1.000
_cell.angle_alpha   90.00
_cell.angle_beta   90.00
_cell.angle_gamma   90.00
#
_symmetry.space_group_name_H-M   'P 1'
#
loop_
_entity.id
_entity.type
_entity.pdbx_description
1 polymer ?
#
loop_
_entity_poly.entity_id
_entity_poly.type
_entity_poly.pdbx_seq_one_letter_code
_entity_poly.pdbx_strand_id
1 'polypeptide(L)'
;MRRTTPWLSLLLVGFAWSASALACPDYANHPSELRSLEPAATRGALTQADRECLEKNYASATEQTVKNKISRVELVDAYAYDTKTWATLVQRHLDEVDRSDPDMAYLYAFWLYNNDTSNASEAVRWCEVALERKQIWEGPVFVSRVYGLMKLRALAATKRWKVAEDDLAKGGATTEAQVEELRTDVKVYSREWLDFAKVSGRDPAESRAACLAAANNVEACGEGEGSSTSGP
;
A
#
# COMPACT_ATOMS: atom_id res chain seq x y z
N MET A 1 14.08 -34.81 -76.55
CA MET A 1 13.05 -34.32 -75.62
C MET A 1 13.70 -33.38 -74.62
N ARG A 2 13.59 -32.05 -74.80
CA ARG A 2 14.06 -31.04 -73.85
C ARG A 2 12.84 -30.56 -73.06
N ARG A 3 12.85 -30.68 -71.73
CA ARG A 3 11.82 -30.11 -70.85
C ARG A 3 12.37 -28.82 -70.23
N THR A 4 11.63 -27.74 -70.42
CA THR A 4 11.82 -26.43 -69.81
C THR A 4 11.04 -26.38 -68.49
N THR A 5 11.65 -25.84 -67.44
CA THR A 5 11.02 -25.49 -66.16
C THR A 5 10.81 -23.98 -66.10
N PRO A 6 9.64 -23.47 -65.69
CA PRO A 6 9.45 -22.04 -65.47
C PRO A 6 9.80 -21.68 -64.01
N TRP A 7 10.58 -20.63 -63.85
CA TRP A 7 10.80 -19.92 -62.60
C TRP A 7 9.53 -19.15 -62.21
N LEU A 8 8.99 -19.40 -61.02
CA LEU A 8 8.01 -18.53 -60.38
C LEU A 8 8.74 -17.49 -59.53
N SER A 9 8.69 -16.23 -59.96
CA SER A 9 9.08 -15.07 -59.16
C SER A 9 8.02 -14.80 -58.11
N LEU A 10 8.32 -15.08 -56.83
CA LEU A 10 7.52 -14.57 -55.71
C LEU A 10 7.79 -13.07 -55.55
N LEU A 11 6.80 -12.24 -55.87
CA LEU A 11 6.76 -10.84 -55.49
C LEU A 11 6.46 -10.75 -53.99
N LEU A 12 7.46 -10.43 -53.20
CA LEU A 12 7.30 -9.96 -51.82
C LEU A 12 6.64 -8.58 -51.86
N VAL A 13 5.32 -8.54 -51.70
CA VAL A 13 4.61 -7.30 -51.39
C VAL A 13 4.97 -6.92 -49.97
N GLY A 14 5.96 -6.03 -49.83
CA GLY A 14 6.28 -5.39 -48.56
C GLY A 14 5.09 -4.53 -48.13
N PHE A 15 4.29 -5.04 -47.20
CA PHE A 15 3.35 -4.23 -46.43
C PHE A 15 4.18 -3.30 -45.55
N ALA A 16 4.43 -2.08 -46.03
CA ALA A 16 4.89 -0.99 -45.20
C ALA A 16 3.76 -0.65 -44.22
N TRP A 17 3.78 -1.28 -43.04
CA TRP A 17 3.00 -0.79 -41.91
C TRP A 17 3.59 0.57 -41.57
N SER A 18 2.91 1.63 -42.00
CA SER A 18 3.12 2.96 -41.45
C SER A 18 2.85 2.85 -39.95
N ALA A 19 3.91 2.72 -39.16
CA ALA A 19 3.88 2.94 -37.74
C ALA A 19 3.60 4.44 -37.53
N SER A 20 2.33 4.83 -37.70
CA SER A 20 1.81 6.00 -37.03
C SER A 20 1.99 5.69 -35.55
N ALA A 21 3.11 6.12 -34.98
CA ALA A 21 3.21 6.31 -33.54
C ALA A 21 1.95 7.09 -33.16
N LEU A 22 1.00 6.41 -32.53
CA LEU A 22 -0.21 7.04 -32.02
C LEU A 22 0.27 8.21 -31.17
N ALA A 23 -0.02 9.43 -31.64
CA ALA A 23 0.44 10.62 -30.97
C ALA A 23 -0.06 10.55 -29.52
N CYS A 24 0.86 10.68 -28.57
CA CYS A 24 0.55 10.68 -27.15
C CYS A 24 -0.54 11.73 -26.87
N PRO A 25 -1.75 11.33 -26.42
CA PRO A 25 -2.80 12.29 -26.09
C PRO A 25 -2.33 13.24 -25.00
N ASP A 26 -2.77 14.50 -25.08
CA ASP A 26 -2.43 15.54 -24.11
C ASP A 26 -3.34 15.43 -22.89
N TYR A 27 -3.09 14.42 -22.06
CA TYR A 27 -3.82 14.21 -20.80
C TYR A 27 -3.63 15.35 -19.80
N ALA A 28 -2.56 16.16 -19.94
CA ALA A 28 -2.33 17.31 -19.09
C ALA A 28 -3.42 18.38 -19.29
N ASN A 29 -3.81 18.63 -20.54
CA ASN A 29 -4.87 19.60 -20.89
C ASN A 29 -6.25 18.96 -21.10
N HIS A 30 -6.32 17.64 -21.35
CA HIS A 30 -7.55 16.90 -21.60
C HIS A 30 -7.71 15.67 -20.66
N PRO A 31 -7.71 15.86 -19.32
CA PRO A 31 -7.68 14.77 -18.35
C PRO A 31 -8.93 13.87 -18.36
N SER A 32 -10.01 14.26 -19.04
CA SER A 32 -11.18 13.40 -19.24
C SER A 32 -10.88 12.20 -20.16
N GLU A 33 -9.89 12.32 -21.04
CA GLU A 33 -9.52 11.26 -22.00
C GLU A 33 -8.85 10.06 -21.32
N LEU A 34 -8.32 10.25 -20.10
CA LEU A 34 -7.79 9.17 -19.26
C LEU A 34 -8.79 8.03 -19.03
N ARG A 35 -10.10 8.31 -19.09
CA ARG A 35 -11.15 7.29 -18.96
C ARG A 35 -11.04 6.18 -20.02
N SER A 36 -10.51 6.51 -21.19
CA SER A 36 -10.31 5.53 -22.27
C SER A 36 -9.28 4.45 -21.90
N LEU A 37 -8.38 4.75 -20.96
CA LEU A 37 -7.35 3.84 -20.50
C LEU A 37 -7.82 2.91 -19.37
N GLU A 38 -8.92 3.21 -18.69
CA GLU A 38 -9.40 2.46 -17.52
C GLU A 38 -9.55 0.94 -17.79
N PRO A 39 -10.15 0.47 -18.90
CA PRO A 39 -10.28 -0.96 -19.15
C PRO A 39 -8.93 -1.65 -19.32
N ALA A 40 -7.93 -1.00 -19.90
CA ALA A 40 -6.60 -1.57 -20.08
C ALA A 40 -5.79 -1.53 -18.77
N ALA A 41 -5.81 -0.39 -18.08
CA ALA A 41 -5.13 -0.20 -16.80
C ALA A 41 -5.62 -1.20 -15.74
N THR A 42 -6.93 -1.41 -15.61
CA THR A 42 -7.48 -2.36 -14.62
C THR A 42 -7.04 -3.82 -14.83
N ARG A 43 -6.46 -4.16 -16.00
CA ARG A 43 -5.91 -5.49 -16.30
C ARG A 43 -4.38 -5.50 -16.42
N GLY A 44 -3.70 -4.39 -16.10
CA GLY A 44 -2.24 -4.28 -16.25
C GLY A 44 -1.78 -4.31 -17.71
N ALA A 45 -2.67 -3.90 -18.62
CA ALA A 45 -2.53 -4.09 -20.07
C ALA A 45 -2.24 -2.78 -20.82
N LEU A 46 -1.84 -1.70 -20.13
CA LEU A 46 -1.31 -0.53 -20.83
C LEU A 46 -0.03 -0.90 -21.58
N THR A 47 0.09 -0.40 -22.80
CA THR A 47 1.32 -0.60 -23.59
C THR A 47 2.45 0.24 -23.01
N GLN A 48 3.70 -0.07 -23.40
CA GLN A 48 4.83 0.77 -23.03
C GLN A 48 4.66 2.22 -23.51
N ALA A 49 4.11 2.42 -24.72
CA ALA A 49 3.84 3.75 -25.25
C ALA A 49 2.78 4.51 -24.42
N ASP A 50 1.75 3.82 -23.91
CA ASP A 50 0.76 4.44 -23.02
C ASP A 50 1.41 4.90 -21.71
N ARG A 51 2.26 4.06 -21.11
CA ARG A 51 2.99 4.37 -19.87
C ARG A 51 3.93 5.56 -20.06
N GLU A 52 4.72 5.56 -21.12
CA GLU A 52 5.61 6.68 -21.47
C GLU A 52 4.83 7.98 -21.71
N CYS A 53 3.64 7.87 -22.33
CA CYS A 53 2.75 9.00 -22.54
C CYS A 53 2.18 9.55 -21.21
N LEU A 54 1.74 8.68 -20.29
CA LEU A 54 1.27 9.08 -18.97
C LEU A 54 2.37 9.78 -18.18
N GLU A 55 3.57 9.22 -18.13
CA GLU A 55 4.72 9.80 -17.42
C GLU A 55 5.11 11.18 -17.99
N LYS A 56 5.12 11.32 -19.31
CA LYS A 56 5.36 12.62 -19.96
C LYS A 56 4.30 13.65 -19.55
N ASN A 57 3.03 13.27 -19.58
CA ASN A 57 1.93 14.16 -19.20
C ASN A 57 1.94 14.47 -17.69
N TYR A 58 2.31 13.52 -16.84
CA TYR A 58 2.49 13.72 -15.40
C TYR A 58 3.56 14.78 -15.13
N ALA A 59 4.70 14.67 -15.81
CA ALA A 59 5.81 15.61 -15.66
C ALA A 59 5.47 17.02 -16.15
N SER A 60 4.66 17.15 -17.20
CA SER A 60 4.25 18.45 -17.75
C SER A 60 3.02 19.06 -17.07
N ALA A 61 2.24 18.28 -16.33
CA ALA A 61 1.04 18.76 -15.67
C ALA A 61 1.39 19.77 -14.56
N THR A 62 0.84 20.98 -14.65
CA THR A 62 0.98 22.01 -13.61
C THR A 62 -0.07 21.86 -12.52
N GLU A 63 -1.24 21.34 -12.85
CA GLU A 63 -2.37 21.18 -11.94
C GLU A 63 -2.28 19.90 -11.12
N GLN A 64 -2.34 20.01 -9.79
CA GLN A 64 -2.26 18.85 -8.89
C GLN A 64 -3.41 17.87 -9.10
N THR A 65 -4.60 18.36 -9.45
CA THR A 65 -5.76 17.49 -9.76
C THR A 65 -5.53 16.64 -11.00
N VAL A 66 -4.73 17.11 -11.96
CA VAL A 66 -4.37 16.37 -13.17
C VAL A 66 -3.30 15.33 -12.86
N LYS A 67 -2.24 15.71 -12.12
CA LYS A 67 -1.24 14.77 -11.61
C LYS A 67 -1.87 13.61 -10.83
N ASN A 68 -2.85 13.92 -9.98
CA ASN A 68 -3.60 12.91 -9.23
C ASN A 68 -4.33 11.92 -10.14
N LYS A 69 -5.03 12.40 -11.17
CA LYS A 69 -5.73 11.53 -12.12
C LYS A 69 -4.76 10.65 -12.91
N ILE A 70 -3.67 11.22 -13.43
CA ILE A 70 -2.66 10.46 -14.18
C ILE A 70 -2.03 9.40 -13.28
N SER A 71 -1.57 9.80 -12.09
CA SER A 71 -0.96 8.91 -11.12
C SER A 71 -1.88 7.75 -10.72
N ARG A 72 -3.19 7.97 -10.58
CA ARG A 72 -4.14 6.88 -10.30
C ARG A 72 -4.27 5.88 -11.44
N VAL A 73 -4.21 6.32 -12.70
CA VAL A 73 -4.23 5.39 -13.84
C VAL A 73 -2.97 4.53 -13.85
N GLU A 74 -1.79 5.13 -13.64
CA GLU A 74 -0.52 4.41 -13.56
C GLU A 74 -0.50 3.41 -12.38
N LEU A 75 -1.02 3.82 -11.22
CA LEU A 75 -1.17 2.98 -10.04
C LEU A 75 -2.07 1.77 -10.29
N VAL A 76 -3.22 1.98 -10.91
CA VAL A 76 -4.16 0.88 -11.23
C VAL A 76 -3.53 -0.11 -12.21
N ASP A 77 -2.82 0.38 -13.24
CA ASP A 77 -2.07 -0.48 -14.18
C ASP A 77 -0.99 -1.29 -13.44
N ALA A 78 -0.11 -0.60 -12.71
CA ALA A 78 1.00 -1.21 -12.00
C ALA A 78 0.57 -2.26 -10.98
N TYR A 79 -0.52 -2.03 -10.26
CA TYR A 79 -1.03 -3.01 -9.29
C TYR A 79 -1.34 -4.37 -9.94
N ALA A 80 -1.81 -4.36 -11.18
CA ALA A 80 -2.21 -5.57 -11.89
C ALA A 80 -1.05 -6.37 -12.50
N TYR A 81 0.10 -5.74 -12.82
CA TYR A 81 1.22 -6.43 -13.48
C TYR A 81 2.52 -6.51 -12.66
N ASP A 82 2.84 -5.53 -11.81
CA ASP A 82 4.07 -5.52 -11.01
C ASP A 82 3.91 -4.70 -9.73
N THR A 83 3.79 -5.41 -8.61
CA THR A 83 3.64 -4.78 -7.29
C THR A 83 4.85 -3.98 -6.84
N LYS A 84 6.05 -4.20 -7.40
CA LYS A 84 7.24 -3.39 -7.08
C LYS A 84 7.17 -2.03 -7.76
N THR A 85 6.85 -2.00 -9.05
CA THR A 85 6.59 -0.74 -9.77
C THR A 85 5.42 0.00 -9.14
N TRP A 86 4.34 -0.70 -8.76
CA TRP A 86 3.23 -0.11 -8.03
C TRP A 86 3.70 0.59 -6.75
N ALA A 87 4.54 -0.04 -5.93
CA ALA A 87 5.04 0.55 -4.70
C ALA A 87 5.83 1.85 -4.93
N THR A 88 6.69 1.89 -5.96
CA THR A 88 7.41 3.11 -6.37
C THR A 88 6.44 4.23 -6.77
N LEU A 89 5.39 3.90 -7.51
CA LEU A 89 4.36 4.87 -7.92
C LEU A 89 3.52 5.35 -6.73
N VAL A 90 3.21 4.48 -5.77
CA VAL A 90 2.50 4.88 -4.55
C VAL A 90 3.35 5.83 -3.73
N GLN A 91 4.65 5.55 -3.58
CA GLN A 91 5.57 6.44 -2.91
C GLN A 91 5.61 7.81 -3.59
N ARG A 92 5.76 7.87 -4.93
CA ARG A 92 5.68 9.13 -5.68
C ARG A 92 4.37 9.87 -5.43
N HIS A 93 3.24 9.16 -5.48
CA HIS A 93 1.93 9.75 -5.25
C HIS A 93 1.84 10.40 -3.85
N LEU A 94 2.28 9.68 -2.83
CA LEU A 94 2.24 10.17 -1.45
C LEU A 94 3.27 11.29 -1.19
N ASP A 95 4.37 11.33 -1.92
CA ASP A 95 5.39 12.37 -1.75
C ASP A 95 5.07 13.66 -2.52
N GLU A 96 4.51 13.54 -3.73
CA GLU A 96 4.38 14.65 -4.67
C GLU A 96 2.94 15.10 -4.97
N VAL A 97 1.95 14.22 -4.77
CA VAL A 97 0.56 14.44 -5.21
C VAL A 97 -0.38 14.67 -4.03
N ASP A 98 -0.51 13.66 -3.16
CA ASP A 98 -1.37 13.72 -1.99
C ASP A 98 -0.83 12.82 -0.88
N ARG A 99 0.00 13.40 -0.01
CA ARG A 99 0.53 12.74 1.20
C ARG A 99 -0.55 12.26 2.14
N SER A 100 -1.73 12.86 2.09
CA SER A 100 -2.82 12.59 3.01
C SER A 100 -3.85 11.62 2.45
N ASP A 101 -3.62 11.02 1.26
CA ASP A 101 -4.51 10.01 0.69
C ASP A 101 -4.52 8.76 1.58
N PRO A 102 -5.62 8.50 2.30
CA PRO A 102 -5.67 7.41 3.26
C PRO A 102 -5.81 6.04 2.58
N ASP A 103 -6.32 5.99 1.35
CA ASP A 103 -6.45 4.75 0.58
C ASP A 103 -5.05 4.29 0.14
N MET A 104 -4.25 5.22 -0.37
CA MET A 104 -2.86 4.95 -0.77
C MET A 104 -1.99 4.64 0.44
N ALA A 105 -2.08 5.43 1.52
CA ALA A 105 -1.34 5.17 2.74
C ALA A 105 -1.67 3.80 3.37
N TYR A 106 -2.96 3.41 3.38
CA TYR A 106 -3.39 2.09 3.85
C TYR A 106 -2.76 0.95 3.05
N LEU A 107 -2.88 0.98 1.72
CA LEU A 107 -2.35 -0.06 0.87
C LEU A 107 -0.81 -0.11 0.93
N TYR A 108 -0.16 1.05 0.98
CA TYR A 108 1.29 1.13 1.05
C TYR A 108 1.84 0.57 2.36
N ALA A 109 1.21 0.93 3.50
CA ALA A 109 1.57 0.35 4.80
C ALA A 109 1.49 -1.18 4.77
N PHE A 110 0.42 -1.72 4.19
CA PHE A 110 0.23 -3.17 4.07
C PHE A 110 1.32 -3.81 3.19
N TRP A 111 1.68 -3.19 2.07
CA TRP A 111 2.76 -3.68 1.22
C TRP A 111 4.11 -3.64 1.93
N LEU A 112 4.45 -2.53 2.58
CA LEU A 112 5.70 -2.35 3.33
C LEU A 112 5.89 -3.44 4.38
N TYR A 113 4.86 -3.69 5.19
CA TYR A 113 4.90 -4.68 6.26
C TYR A 113 5.13 -6.12 5.76
N ASN A 114 4.58 -6.46 4.61
CA ASN A 114 4.61 -7.82 4.05
C ASN A 114 5.84 -8.09 3.18
N ASN A 115 6.49 -7.06 2.64
CA ASN A 115 7.61 -7.26 1.71
C ASN A 115 8.99 -7.22 2.38
N ASP A 116 9.18 -6.41 3.44
CA ASP A 116 10.46 -6.36 4.15
C ASP A 116 10.27 -5.96 5.61
N THR A 117 10.88 -6.71 6.52
CA THR A 117 10.90 -6.40 7.95
C THR A 117 11.60 -5.08 8.28
N SER A 118 12.55 -4.63 7.45
CA SER A 118 13.25 -3.35 7.62
C SER A 118 12.29 -2.15 7.49
N ASN A 119 11.16 -2.33 6.79
CA ASN A 119 10.16 -1.29 6.56
C ASN A 119 9.16 -1.11 7.71
N ALA A 120 9.34 -1.77 8.86
CA ALA A 120 8.37 -1.72 9.95
C ALA A 120 8.09 -0.29 10.46
N SER A 121 9.12 0.56 10.57
CA SER A 121 8.95 1.98 10.96
C SER A 121 8.14 2.76 9.93
N GLU A 122 8.40 2.53 8.65
CA GLU A 122 7.68 3.19 7.56
C GLU A 122 6.22 2.70 7.47
N ALA A 123 5.98 1.41 7.72
CA ALA A 123 4.63 0.86 7.81
C ALA A 123 3.82 1.48 8.96
N VAL A 124 4.43 1.69 10.14
CA VAL A 124 3.78 2.40 11.26
C VAL A 124 3.41 3.82 10.83
N ARG A 125 4.35 4.55 10.23
CA ARG A 125 4.13 5.93 9.76
C ARG A 125 2.95 6.03 8.80
N TRP A 126 2.88 5.18 7.78
CA TRP A 126 1.77 5.23 6.83
C TRP A 126 0.45 4.73 7.43
N CYS A 127 0.49 3.85 8.43
CA CYS A 127 -0.73 3.52 9.18
C CYS A 127 -1.29 4.76 9.91
N GLU A 128 -0.43 5.56 10.53
CA GLU A 128 -0.83 6.77 11.25
C GLU A 128 -1.43 7.81 10.31
N VAL A 129 -0.76 8.10 9.19
CA VAL A 129 -1.28 9.00 8.14
C VAL A 129 -2.68 8.57 7.67
N ALA A 130 -2.89 7.29 7.43
CA ALA A 130 -4.20 6.77 7.04
C ALA A 130 -5.25 6.90 8.18
N LEU A 131 -4.86 6.63 9.43
CA LEU A 131 -5.74 6.70 10.61
C LEU A 131 -6.13 8.14 10.99
N GLU A 132 -5.32 9.14 10.68
CA GLU A 132 -5.64 10.57 10.84
C GLU A 132 -6.79 11.02 9.93
N ARG A 133 -6.98 10.32 8.82
CA ARG A 133 -7.96 10.62 7.77
C ARG A 133 -9.09 9.58 7.71
N LYS A 134 -9.18 8.68 8.69
CA LYS A 134 -10.15 7.56 8.74
C LYS A 134 -11.62 7.96 8.54
N GLN A 135 -12.00 9.19 8.88
CA GLN A 135 -13.34 9.74 8.74
C GLN A 135 -13.84 9.83 7.30
N ILE A 136 -12.95 9.70 6.30
CA ILE A 136 -13.37 9.61 4.88
C ILE A 136 -14.08 8.28 4.58
N TRP A 137 -13.80 7.23 5.36
CA TRP A 137 -14.44 5.94 5.18
C TRP A 137 -15.69 5.86 6.03
N GLU A 138 -16.68 5.14 5.52
CA GLU A 138 -17.96 4.97 6.20
C GLU A 138 -18.37 3.49 6.26
N GLY A 139 -19.29 3.18 7.17
CA GLY A 139 -19.94 1.88 7.28
C GLY A 139 -18.95 0.69 7.38
N PRO A 140 -19.18 -0.40 6.63
CA PRO A 140 -18.32 -1.59 6.67
C PRO A 140 -16.87 -1.30 6.24
N VAL A 141 -16.64 -0.36 5.32
CA VAL A 141 -15.30 0.01 4.85
C VAL A 141 -14.52 0.68 5.97
N PHE A 142 -15.15 1.61 6.71
CA PHE A 142 -14.56 2.22 7.90
C PHE A 142 -14.11 1.17 8.90
N VAL A 143 -15.01 0.26 9.30
CA VAL A 143 -14.71 -0.78 10.29
C VAL A 143 -13.57 -1.67 9.80
N SER A 144 -13.61 -2.12 8.55
CA SER A 144 -12.57 -3.00 8.00
C SER A 144 -11.21 -2.32 7.93
N ARG A 145 -11.13 -1.09 7.41
CA ARG A 145 -9.85 -0.39 7.20
C ARG A 145 -9.25 0.11 8.50
N VAL A 146 -10.04 0.69 9.40
CA VAL A 146 -9.54 1.15 10.72
C VAL A 146 -9.06 -0.02 11.55
N TYR A 147 -9.82 -1.13 11.59
CA TYR A 147 -9.35 -2.35 12.27
C TYR A 147 -8.05 -2.88 11.65
N GLY A 148 -8.00 -2.96 10.32
CA GLY A 148 -6.81 -3.42 9.59
C GLY A 148 -5.57 -2.56 9.86
N LEU A 149 -5.72 -1.23 9.87
CA LEU A 149 -4.65 -0.28 10.17
C LEU A 149 -4.16 -0.37 11.61
N MET A 150 -5.08 -0.42 12.58
CA MET A 150 -4.71 -0.54 13.98
C MET A 150 -3.98 -1.85 14.26
N LYS A 151 -4.46 -2.96 13.68
CA LYS A 151 -3.76 -4.25 13.68
C LYS A 151 -2.37 -4.12 13.08
N LEU A 152 -2.27 -3.61 11.86
CA LEU A 152 -1.02 -3.51 11.13
C LEU A 152 0.01 -2.66 11.87
N ARG A 153 -0.41 -1.52 12.43
CA ARG A 153 0.43 -0.63 13.24
C ARG A 153 0.95 -1.32 14.50
N ALA A 154 0.10 -2.03 15.24
CA ALA A 154 0.51 -2.77 16.44
C ALA A 154 1.50 -3.90 16.11
N LEU A 155 1.26 -4.64 15.02
CA LEU A 155 2.15 -5.71 14.58
C LEU A 155 3.49 -5.18 14.04
N ALA A 156 3.48 -4.06 13.32
CA ALA A 156 4.69 -3.40 12.83
C ALA A 156 5.51 -2.83 14.01
N ALA A 157 4.88 -2.21 15.00
CA ALA A 157 5.54 -1.80 16.23
C ALA A 157 6.13 -3.00 16.99
N THR A 158 5.43 -4.13 17.03
CA THR A 158 5.95 -5.37 17.65
C THR A 158 7.22 -5.86 16.95
N LYS A 159 7.27 -5.78 15.61
CA LYS A 159 8.50 -6.09 14.86
C LYS A 159 9.64 -5.15 15.25
N ARG A 160 9.40 -3.83 15.33
CA ARG A 160 10.41 -2.83 15.75
C ARG A 160 10.96 -3.14 17.15
N TRP A 161 10.08 -3.41 18.10
CA TRP A 161 10.46 -3.76 19.47
C TRP A 161 11.32 -5.03 19.52
N LYS A 162 10.92 -6.11 18.85
CA LYS A 162 11.71 -7.36 18.81
C LYS A 162 13.09 -7.19 18.17
N VAL A 163 13.19 -6.39 17.11
CA VAL A 163 14.49 -6.08 16.49
C VAL A 163 15.40 -5.32 17.46
N ALA A 164 14.84 -4.38 18.22
CA ALA A 164 15.56 -3.61 19.23
C ALA A 164 16.00 -4.49 20.42
N GLU A 165 15.16 -5.42 20.89
CA GLU A 165 15.53 -6.41 21.90
C GLU A 165 16.68 -7.30 21.43
N ASP A 166 16.59 -7.79 20.18
CA ASP A 166 17.64 -8.61 19.57
C ASP A 166 18.96 -7.85 19.43
N ASP A 167 18.93 -6.58 19.04
CA ASP A 167 20.13 -5.73 18.92
C ASP A 167 20.76 -5.48 20.30
N LEU A 168 19.96 -5.12 21.30
CA LEU A 168 20.41 -4.94 22.68
C LEU A 168 21.03 -6.23 23.25
N ALA A 169 20.38 -7.39 23.06
CA ALA A 169 20.87 -8.68 23.54
C ALA A 169 22.20 -9.10 22.90
N LYS A 170 22.48 -8.62 21.68
CA LYS A 170 23.74 -8.85 20.96
C LYS A 170 24.82 -7.81 21.26
N GLY A 171 24.57 -6.86 22.17
CA GLY A 171 25.49 -5.77 22.48
C GLY A 171 25.61 -4.73 21.36
N GLY A 172 24.53 -4.54 20.60
CA GLY A 172 24.42 -3.56 19.53
C GLY A 172 24.30 -2.11 20.02
N ALA A 173 23.80 -1.24 19.16
CA ALA A 173 23.71 0.20 19.44
C ALA A 173 22.44 0.60 20.22
N THR A 174 21.45 -0.28 20.26
CA THR A 174 20.17 -0.05 20.95
C THR A 174 20.37 -0.07 22.46
N THR A 175 19.75 0.89 23.15
CA THR A 175 19.76 1.01 24.62
C THR A 175 18.49 0.40 25.24
N GLU A 176 18.56 0.03 26.52
CA GLU A 176 17.40 -0.42 27.30
C GLU A 176 16.24 0.59 27.25
N ALA A 177 16.55 1.89 27.30
CA ALA A 177 15.55 2.96 27.21
C ALA A 177 14.79 2.94 25.87
N GLN A 178 15.50 2.72 24.75
CA GLN A 178 14.88 2.61 23.43
C GLN A 178 14.01 1.35 23.30
N VAL A 179 14.45 0.22 23.87
CA VAL A 179 13.63 -1.01 23.92
C VAL A 179 12.33 -0.75 24.68
N GLU A 180 12.40 -0.06 25.83
CA GLU A 180 11.24 0.25 26.65
C GLU A 180 10.27 1.23 25.96
N GLU A 181 10.79 2.22 25.23
CA GLU A 181 9.99 3.12 24.41
C GLU A 181 9.21 2.34 23.34
N LEU A 182 9.89 1.47 22.59
CA LEU A 182 9.25 0.64 21.56
C LEU A 182 8.23 -0.35 22.14
N ARG A 183 8.49 -0.91 23.31
CA ARG A 183 7.51 -1.74 24.02
C ARG A 183 6.28 -0.92 24.42
N THR A 184 6.48 0.34 24.82
CA THR A 184 5.39 1.26 25.12
C THR A 184 4.54 1.56 23.88
N ASP A 185 5.14 1.76 22.70
CA ASP A 185 4.40 1.87 21.43
C ASP A 185 3.50 0.65 21.20
N VAL A 186 4.05 -0.57 21.34
CA VAL A 186 3.29 -1.82 21.16
C VAL A 186 2.09 -1.88 22.09
N LYS A 187 2.29 -1.54 23.37
CA LYS A 187 1.22 -1.50 24.38
C LYS A 187 0.14 -0.49 24.01
N VAL A 188 0.52 0.73 23.63
CA VAL A 188 -0.45 1.79 23.26
C VAL A 188 -1.24 1.36 22.03
N TYR A 189 -0.57 0.94 20.96
CA TYR A 189 -1.24 0.58 19.71
C TYR A 189 -2.10 -0.66 19.83
N SER A 190 -1.68 -1.66 20.62
CA SER A 190 -2.48 -2.86 20.86
C SER A 190 -3.73 -2.57 21.69
N ARG A 191 -3.66 -1.63 22.65
CA ARG A 191 -4.83 -1.17 23.41
C ARG A 191 -5.83 -0.44 22.54
N GLU A 192 -5.37 0.49 21.71
CA GLU A 192 -6.25 1.20 20.77
C GLU A 192 -6.93 0.22 19.79
N TRP A 193 -6.18 -0.77 19.30
CA TRP A 193 -6.73 -1.83 18.47
C TRP A 193 -7.75 -2.68 19.22
N LEU A 194 -7.47 -3.06 20.47
CA LEU A 194 -8.37 -3.83 21.33
C LEU A 194 -9.68 -3.10 21.59
N ASP A 195 -9.60 -1.82 21.94
CA ASP A 195 -10.78 -1.00 22.21
C ASP A 195 -11.62 -0.85 20.94
N PHE A 196 -10.97 -0.59 19.79
CA PHE A 196 -11.68 -0.54 18.51
C PHE A 196 -12.33 -1.88 18.14
N ALA A 197 -11.65 -3.00 18.38
CA ALA A 197 -12.20 -4.33 18.11
C ALA A 197 -13.51 -4.55 18.89
N LYS A 198 -13.52 -4.22 20.18
CA LYS A 198 -14.71 -4.33 21.05
C LYS A 198 -15.87 -3.46 20.54
N VAL A 199 -15.63 -2.17 20.32
CA VAL A 199 -16.72 -1.23 19.94
C VAL A 199 -17.23 -1.47 18.51
N SER A 200 -16.43 -2.08 17.64
CA SER A 200 -16.81 -2.41 16.26
C SER A 200 -17.34 -3.83 16.08
N GLY A 201 -17.47 -4.62 17.16
CA GLY A 201 -17.97 -6.00 17.12
C GLY A 201 -17.03 -7.00 16.43
N ARG A 202 -15.73 -6.68 16.35
CA ARG A 202 -14.68 -7.60 15.87
C ARG A 202 -14.16 -8.46 17.02
N ASP A 203 -13.59 -9.60 16.69
CA ASP A 203 -12.93 -10.47 17.68
C ASP A 203 -11.74 -9.76 18.34
N PRO A 204 -11.74 -9.58 19.68
CA PRO A 204 -10.66 -8.94 20.41
C PRO A 204 -9.52 -9.88 20.81
N ALA A 205 -9.57 -11.19 20.50
CA ALA A 205 -8.59 -12.16 20.98
C ALA A 205 -7.15 -11.81 20.58
N GLU A 206 -6.92 -11.49 19.31
CA GLU A 206 -5.58 -11.19 18.79
C GLU A 206 -5.02 -9.88 19.34
N SER A 207 -5.85 -8.82 19.38
CA SER A 207 -5.47 -7.51 19.93
C SER A 207 -5.21 -7.56 21.42
N ARG A 208 -5.99 -8.37 22.16
CA ARG A 208 -5.74 -8.65 23.57
C ARG A 208 -4.41 -9.35 23.78
N ALA A 209 -4.12 -10.41 23.01
CA ALA A 209 -2.86 -11.14 23.12
C ALA A 209 -1.65 -10.22 22.84
N ALA A 210 -1.75 -9.36 21.82
CA ALA A 210 -0.72 -8.37 21.50
C ALA A 210 -0.52 -7.35 22.64
N CYS A 211 -1.62 -6.89 23.25
CA CYS A 211 -1.57 -5.99 24.41
C CYS A 211 -0.86 -6.65 25.61
N LEU A 212 -1.27 -7.86 25.96
CA LEU A 212 -0.71 -8.60 27.10
C LEU A 212 0.77 -8.89 26.93
N ALA A 213 1.22 -9.19 25.70
CA ALA A 213 2.63 -9.46 25.41
C ALA A 213 3.56 -8.27 25.73
N ALA A 214 3.06 -7.03 25.69
CA ALA A 214 3.84 -5.82 25.98
C ALA A 214 3.50 -5.18 27.33
N ALA A 215 2.51 -5.70 28.07
CA ALA A 215 2.00 -5.06 29.27
C ALA A 215 2.78 -5.42 30.54
N ASN A 216 3.04 -4.42 31.40
CA ASN A 216 3.44 -4.63 32.80
C ASN A 216 2.24 -4.76 33.75
N ASN A 217 1.08 -4.24 33.33
CA ASN A 217 -0.18 -4.35 34.05
C ASN A 217 -1.22 -4.92 33.09
N VAL A 218 -1.66 -6.15 33.35
CA VAL A 218 -2.63 -6.90 32.54
C VAL A 218 -4.05 -6.30 32.60
N GLU A 219 -4.37 -5.51 33.63
CA GLU A 219 -5.67 -4.82 33.78
C GLU A 219 -5.90 -3.84 32.63
N ALA A 220 -4.84 -3.18 32.17
CA ALA A 220 -4.89 -2.26 31.03
C ALA A 220 -5.28 -2.95 29.71
N CYS A 221 -5.15 -4.27 29.63
CA CYS A 221 -5.56 -5.13 28.51
C CYS A 221 -6.90 -5.83 28.77
N GLY A 222 -7.59 -5.48 29.87
CA GLY A 222 -8.89 -6.04 30.24
C GLY A 222 -8.80 -7.42 30.91
N GLU A 223 -7.70 -7.72 31.61
CA GLU A 223 -7.57 -8.86 32.53
C GLU A 223 -7.32 -8.32 33.94
N GLY A 224 -8.31 -8.36 34.84
CA GLY A 224 -8.18 -7.67 36.13
C GLY A 224 -9.39 -7.66 37.06
N GLU A 225 -10.61 -7.73 36.52
CA GLU A 225 -11.83 -7.73 37.34
C GLU A 225 -12.71 -8.93 36.99
N GLY A 226 -12.82 -9.90 37.91
CA GLY A 226 -13.91 -10.88 37.91
C GLY A 226 -13.56 -12.38 37.88
N SER A 227 -12.63 -12.86 38.71
CA SER A 227 -12.72 -14.22 39.28
C SER A 227 -13.15 -14.15 40.75
N SER A 228 -14.15 -13.33 41.05
CA SER A 228 -15.02 -13.59 42.20
C SER A 228 -16.10 -14.54 41.72
N THR A 229 -15.81 -15.83 41.87
CA THR A 229 -16.82 -16.88 41.96
C THR A 229 -17.93 -16.43 42.91
N SER A 230 -19.07 -16.02 42.35
CA SER A 230 -20.33 -16.08 43.06
C SER A 230 -20.70 -17.55 43.18
N GLY A 231 -20.43 -18.12 44.34
CA GLY A 231 -21.06 -19.36 44.78
C GLY A 231 -21.07 -19.41 46.30
N PRO A 232 -21.98 -20.17 46.92
CA PRO A 232 -23.24 -20.72 46.41
C PRO A 232 -24.46 -19.80 46.62
#